data_AF-A0A2S2QVQ8-F1
#
_entry.id   AF-A0A2S2QVQ8-F1
#
_cell.length_a   1.000
_cell.length_b   1.000
_cell.length_c   1.000
_cell.angle_alpha   90.00
_cell.angle_beta   90.00
_cell.angle_gamma   90.00
#
_symmetry.space_group_name_H-M   'P 1'
#
loop_
_entity.id
_entity.type
_entity.pdbx_description
1 polymer ?
#
loop_
_entity_poly.entity_id
_entity_poly.type
_entity_poly.pdbx_seq_one_letter_code
_entity_poly.pdbx_strand_id
1 'polypeptide(L)'
;MHLNLKKCFYITFSLKRQPIQLNYSLGNINLLKVSTVHDLGVKFDSKLSFKDHVLYIRNKASKKLGFLKQTCQNFRDESALKTLYYSLIRSHFDYALLIWHPYLVTQIQDLNKIQNNFYQIFMLSMFCL
;
A
#
# COMPACT_ATOMS: atom_id res chain seq x y z
N MET A 1 4.78 -23.86 -24.77
CA MET A 1 4.99 -23.26 -23.43
C MET A 1 4.42 -24.20 -22.38
N HIS A 2 5.13 -24.45 -21.27
CA HIS A 2 4.66 -25.30 -20.15
C HIS A 2 4.47 -24.42 -18.90
N LEU A 3 3.30 -24.50 -18.26
CA LEU A 3 2.95 -23.72 -17.07
C LEU A 3 3.25 -24.51 -15.79
N ASN A 4 3.83 -23.85 -14.78
CA ASN A 4 4.05 -24.46 -13.47
C ASN A 4 2.77 -24.41 -12.62
N LEU A 5 1.99 -25.50 -12.67
CA LEU A 5 0.70 -25.62 -12.02
C LEU A 5 0.74 -25.42 -10.50
N LYS A 6 1.87 -25.72 -9.83
CA LYS A 6 2.02 -25.49 -8.38
C LYS A 6 2.06 -24.01 -8.00
N LYS A 7 2.38 -23.13 -8.95
CA LYS A 7 2.38 -21.67 -8.78
C LYS A 7 1.14 -21.01 -9.38
N CYS A 8 0.22 -21.80 -9.93
CA CYS A 8 -1.02 -21.29 -10.52
C CYS A 8 -2.12 -21.30 -9.46
N PHE A 9 -2.71 -20.12 -9.23
CA PHE A 9 -3.81 -19.91 -8.31
C PHE A 9 -4.90 -19.14 -9.04
N TYR A 10 -6.13 -19.19 -8.51
CA TYR A 10 -7.20 -18.34 -8.98
C TYR A 10 -7.83 -17.58 -7.82
N ILE A 11 -8.35 -16.39 -8.14
CA ILE A 11 -9.11 -15.55 -7.22
C ILE A 11 -10.43 -15.19 -7.89
N THR A 12 -11.48 -15.06 -7.09
CA THR A 12 -12.79 -14.58 -7.55
C THR A 12 -13.04 -13.24 -6.92
N PHE A 13 -13.19 -12.20 -7.73
CA PHE A 13 -13.58 -10.88 -7.27
C PHE A 13 -15.11 -10.77 -7.28
N SER A 14 -15.70 -10.44 -6.14
CA SER A 14 -17.15 -10.23 -6.05
C SER A 14 -17.55 -9.43 -4.82
N LEU A 15 -18.52 -8.54 -5.00
CA LEU A 15 -19.18 -7.82 -3.91
C LEU A 15 -20.42 -8.57 -3.39
N LYS A 16 -20.82 -9.68 -4.02
CA LYS A 16 -21.98 -10.47 -3.59
C LYS A 16 -21.70 -11.15 -2.25
N ARG A 17 -22.71 -11.21 -1.37
CA ARG A 17 -22.63 -11.95 -0.10
C ARG A 17 -22.34 -13.44 -0.32
N GLN A 18 -22.92 -14.01 -1.39
CA GLN A 18 -22.66 -15.36 -1.86
C GLN A 18 -22.05 -15.28 -3.26
N PRO A 19 -20.72 -15.27 -3.38
CA PRO A 19 -20.05 -15.31 -4.66
C PRO A 19 -20.21 -16.69 -5.30
N ILE A 20 -20.23 -16.72 -6.64
CA ILE A 20 -20.28 -17.98 -7.39
C ILE A 20 -19.01 -18.77 -7.06
N GLN A 21 -19.20 -20.01 -6.62
CA GLN A 21 -18.09 -20.93 -6.38
C GLN A 21 -17.85 -21.75 -7.64
N LEU A 22 -16.74 -21.47 -8.30
CA LEU A 22 -16.25 -22.24 -9.43
C LEU A 22 -14.93 -22.88 -9.04
N ASN A 23 -14.76 -24.14 -9.42
CA ASN A 23 -13.51 -24.86 -9.32
C ASN A 23 -12.88 -24.87 -10.72
N TYR A 24 -11.71 -24.26 -10.83
CA TYR A 24 -10.96 -24.26 -12.09
C TYR A 24 -9.92 -25.37 -12.05
N SER A 25 -9.84 -26.13 -13.14
CA SER A 25 -8.79 -27.12 -13.36
C SER A 25 -8.01 -26.76 -14.61
N LEU A 26 -6.72 -27.10 -14.61
CA LEU A 26 -5.85 -26.95 -15.77
C LEU A 26 -5.16 -28.30 -16.02
N GLY A 27 -5.57 -28.98 -17.10
CA GLY A 27 -5.32 -30.41 -17.26
C GLY A 27 -6.05 -31.21 -16.18
N ASN A 28 -5.33 -32.08 -15.47
CA ASN A 28 -5.87 -32.93 -14.41
C ASN A 28 -5.64 -32.38 -12.98
N ILE A 29 -5.22 -31.11 -12.86
CA ILE A 29 -4.89 -30.50 -11.57
C ILE A 29 -5.88 -29.37 -11.28
N ASN A 30 -6.52 -29.43 -10.11
CA ASN A 30 -7.37 -28.36 -9.60
C ASN A 30 -6.51 -27.20 -9.11
N LEU A 31 -6.82 -25.99 -9.58
CA LEU A 31 -6.17 -24.78 -9.12
C LEU A 31 -6.63 -24.44 -7.71
N LEU A 32 -5.72 -23.89 -6.92
CA LEU A 32 -6.02 -23.45 -5.56
C LEU A 32 -6.68 -22.07 -5.60
N LYS A 33 -7.80 -21.95 -4.88
CA LYS A 33 -8.48 -20.67 -4.67
C LYS A 33 -7.76 -19.88 -3.59
N VAL A 34 -7.45 -18.62 -3.86
CA VAL A 34 -6.88 -17.70 -2.87
C VAL A 34 -7.84 -16.55 -2.58
N SER A 35 -7.75 -16.00 -1.36
CA SER A 35 -8.54 -14.85 -0.92
C SER A 35 -7.85 -13.52 -1.20
N THR A 36 -6.52 -13.54 -1.33
CA THR A 36 -5.68 -12.38 -1.63
C THR A 36 -4.67 -12.75 -2.71
N VAL A 37 -4.34 -11.78 -3.56
CA VAL A 37 -3.30 -11.91 -4.58
C VAL A 37 -2.43 -10.65 -4.59
N HIS A 38 -1.15 -10.81 -4.86
CA HIS A 38 -0.24 -9.71 -5.08
C HIS A 38 0.06 -9.61 -6.57
N ASP A 39 -0.24 -8.46 -7.16
CA ASP A 39 0.05 -8.20 -8.55
C ASP A 39 0.55 -6.78 -8.73
N LEU A 40 1.62 -6.63 -9.52
CA LEU A 40 2.33 -5.36 -9.76
C LEU A 40 2.49 -4.51 -8.49
N GLY A 41 2.94 -5.09 -7.38
CA GLY A 41 3.15 -4.30 -6.15
C GLY A 41 1.88 -3.93 -5.36
N VAL A 42 0.68 -4.32 -5.82
CA VAL A 42 -0.61 -4.07 -5.16
C VAL A 42 -1.17 -5.36 -4.57
N LYS A 43 -1.76 -5.28 -3.37
CA LYS A 43 -2.46 -6.41 -2.75
C LYS A 43 -3.95 -6.30 -2.99
N PHE A 44 -4.51 -7.29 -3.68
CA PHE A 44 -5.94 -7.38 -3.97
C PHE A 44 -6.57 -8.42 -3.06
N ASP A 45 -7.65 -8.07 -2.40
CA ASP A 45 -8.54 -9.01 -1.72
C ASP A 45 -9.75 -9.34 -2.61
N SER A 46 -10.41 -10.47 -2.35
CA SER A 46 -11.57 -10.93 -3.13
C SER A 46 -12.75 -9.93 -3.17
N LYS A 47 -12.79 -8.97 -2.24
CA LYS A 47 -13.81 -7.91 -2.18
C LYS A 47 -13.33 -6.57 -2.74
N LEU A 48 -12.08 -6.48 -3.22
CA LEU A 48 -11.46 -5.23 -3.69
C LEU A 48 -11.57 -4.09 -2.66
N SER A 49 -11.49 -4.42 -1.37
CA SER A 49 -11.52 -3.44 -0.29
C SER A 49 -10.17 -2.78 -0.02
N PHE A 50 -9.08 -3.38 -0.53
CA PHE A 50 -7.70 -2.90 -0.41
C PHE A 50 -7.23 -2.63 1.03
N LYS A 51 -7.91 -3.17 2.03
CA LYS A 51 -7.58 -2.94 3.46
C LYS A 51 -6.15 -3.34 3.78
N ASP A 52 -5.75 -4.54 3.36
CA ASP A 52 -4.40 -5.06 3.62
C ASP A 52 -3.33 -4.27 2.87
N HIS A 53 -3.68 -3.74 1.69
CA HIS A 53 -2.79 -2.91 0.89
C HIS A 53 -2.56 -1.55 1.54
N VAL A 54 -3.64 -0.87 1.96
CA VAL A 54 -3.55 0.42 2.67
C VAL A 54 -2.77 0.27 3.97
N LEU A 55 -3.04 -0.79 4.75
CA LEU A 55 -2.28 -1.07 5.98
C LEU A 55 -0.79 -1.32 5.69
N TYR A 56 -0.48 -2.06 4.63
CA TYR A 56 0.89 -2.30 4.20
C TYR A 56 1.60 -0.99 3.85
N ILE A 57 0.98 -0.13 3.02
CA ILE A 57 1.55 1.16 2.62
C ILE A 57 1.71 2.08 3.84
N ARG A 58 0.70 2.19 4.69
CA ARG A 58 0.74 2.96 5.94
C ARG A 58 1.94 2.55 6.81
N ASN A 59 2.09 1.26 7.07
CA ASN A 59 3.17 0.76 7.93
C ASN A 59 4.56 1.00 7.31
N LYS A 60 4.67 0.84 5.98
CA LYS A 60 5.91 1.13 5.25
C LYS A 60 6.28 2.60 5.30
N ALA A 61 5.31 3.49 5.06
CA ALA A 61 5.48 4.93 5.12
C ALA A 61 5.81 5.42 6.55
N SER A 62 5.15 4.88 7.57
CA SER A 62 5.44 5.21 8.97
C SER A 62 6.86 4.84 9.38
N LYS A 63 7.36 3.66 8.98
CA LYS A 63 8.77 3.27 9.22
C LYS A 63 9.75 4.23 8.57
N LYS A 64 9.51 4.60 7.31
CA LYS A 64 10.35 5.56 6.58
C LYS A 64 10.31 6.96 7.18
N LEU A 65 9.15 7.41 7.65
CA LEU A 65 9.02 8.68 8.34
C LEU A 65 9.77 8.68 9.67
N GLY A 66 9.71 7.58 10.42
CA GLY A 66 10.49 7.39 11.64
C GLY A 66 12.00 7.46 11.37
N PHE A 67 12.46 6.82 10.30
CA PHE A 67 13.84 6.91 9.85
C PHE A 67 14.23 8.35 9.50
N LEU A 68 13.44 9.04 8.68
CA LEU A 68 13.68 10.45 8.32
C LEU A 68 13.71 11.35 9.56
N LYS A 69 12.81 11.16 10.51
CA LYS A 69 12.78 11.95 11.75
C LYS A 69 14.09 11.81 12.55
N GLN A 70 14.64 10.60 12.61
CA GLN A 70 15.89 10.33 13.34
C GLN A 70 17.11 10.87 12.58
N THR A 71 17.19 10.61 11.28
CA THR A 71 18.36 10.98 10.47
C THR A 71 18.41 12.49 10.16
N CYS A 72 17.26 13.13 9.97
CA CYS A 72 17.17 14.52 9.54
C CYS A 72 16.84 15.49 10.69
N GLN A 73 17.01 15.10 11.95
CA GLN A 73 16.65 15.94 13.11
C GLN A 73 17.30 17.33 13.10
N ASN A 74 18.56 17.42 12.68
CA ASN A 74 19.33 18.66 12.62
C ASN A 74 19.43 19.23 11.19
N PHE A 75 18.71 18.63 10.25
CA PHE A 75 18.81 18.96 8.84
C PHE A 75 17.88 20.14 8.53
N ARG A 76 18.46 21.26 8.07
CA ARG A 76 17.75 22.54 7.90
C ARG A 76 17.42 22.88 6.45
N ASP A 77 17.91 22.08 5.49
CA ASP A 77 17.60 22.30 4.09
C ASP A 77 16.18 21.77 3.78
N GLU A 78 15.27 22.73 3.62
CA GLU A 78 13.87 22.53 3.29
C GLU A 78 13.68 21.74 1.99
N SER A 79 14.47 22.05 0.97
CA SER A 79 14.34 21.49 -0.37
C SER A 79 14.71 20.00 -0.36
N ALA A 80 15.77 19.65 0.36
CA ALA A 80 16.21 18.29 0.52
C ALA A 80 15.27 17.47 1.43
N LEU A 81 14.71 18.06 2.50
CA LEU A 81 13.64 17.40 3.28
C LEU A 81 12.40 17.07 2.45
N LYS A 82 11.93 18.03 1.64
CA LYS A 82 10.83 17.79 0.69
C LYS A 82 11.17 16.67 -0.27
N THR A 83 12.36 16.71 -0.87
CA THR A 83 12.83 15.71 -1.84
C THR A 83 12.86 14.31 -1.22
N LEU A 84 13.36 14.19 0.02
CA LEU A 84 13.38 12.93 0.77
C LEU A 84 11.96 12.43 1.05
N TYR A 85 11.05 13.30 1.47
CA TYR A 85 9.65 12.91 1.69
C TYR A 85 8.97 12.44 0.41
N TYR A 86 9.09 13.18 -0.69
CA TYR A 86 8.46 12.83 -1.95
C TYR A 86 9.00 11.50 -2.51
N SER A 87 10.32 11.34 -2.51
CA SER A 87 10.98 10.14 -3.04
C SER A 87 10.77 8.90 -2.17
N LEU A 88 10.81 9.02 -0.85
CA LEU A 88 10.77 7.86 0.04
C LEU A 88 9.37 7.49 0.50
N ILE A 89 8.50 8.48 0.75
CA ILE A 89 7.18 8.27 1.34
C ILE A 89 6.08 8.48 0.31
N ARG A 90 6.00 9.68 -0.28
CA ARG A 90 4.88 10.05 -1.16
C ARG A 90 4.78 9.14 -2.39
N SER A 91 5.91 8.74 -2.95
CA SER A 91 5.98 7.78 -4.06
C SER A 91 5.23 6.47 -3.79
N HIS A 92 5.17 5.99 -2.54
CA HIS A 92 4.42 4.77 -2.18
C HIS A 92 2.91 5.02 -2.11
N PHE A 93 2.48 6.26 -1.83
CA PHE A 93 1.07 6.64 -1.84
C PHE A 93 0.54 6.90 -3.26
N ASP A 94 1.38 7.43 -4.15
CA ASP A 94 0.93 7.78 -5.51
C ASP A 94 0.97 6.56 -6.46
N TYR A 95 1.78 5.54 -6.13
CA TYR A 95 1.89 4.33 -6.94
C TYR A 95 0.56 3.58 -7.06
N ALA A 96 0.09 3.35 -8.29
CA ALA A 96 -1.15 2.64 -8.59
C ALA A 96 -2.41 3.22 -7.90
N LEU A 97 -2.39 4.51 -7.55
CA LEU A 97 -3.45 5.14 -6.75
C LEU A 97 -4.84 5.00 -7.38
N LEU A 98 -4.95 5.06 -8.72
CA LEU A 98 -6.21 4.88 -9.45
C LEU A 98 -6.89 3.53 -9.14
N ILE A 99 -6.12 2.52 -8.77
CA ILE A 99 -6.61 1.16 -8.53
C ILE A 99 -7.11 1.01 -7.10
N TRP A 100 -6.33 1.44 -6.10
CA TRP A 100 -6.58 1.12 -4.70
C TRP A 100 -7.04 2.31 -3.85
N HIS A 101 -7.34 3.46 -4.47
CA HIS A 101 -7.68 4.69 -3.76
C HIS A 101 -8.61 4.43 -2.56
N PRO A 102 -8.20 4.75 -1.33
CA PRO A 102 -8.98 4.43 -0.14
C PRO A 102 -10.27 5.24 -0.14
N TYR A 103 -11.40 4.56 -0.04
CA TYR A 103 -12.72 5.19 0.04
C TYR A 103 -13.26 5.25 1.47
N LEU A 104 -12.67 4.49 2.40
CA LEU A 104 -13.06 4.51 3.80
C LEU A 104 -12.42 5.70 4.52
N VAL A 105 -13.24 6.48 5.23
CA VAL A 105 -12.79 7.65 6.01
C VAL A 105 -11.66 7.28 6.97
N THR A 106 -11.73 6.12 7.61
CA THR A 106 -10.70 5.63 8.55
C THR A 106 -9.35 5.41 7.86
N GLN A 107 -9.36 4.81 6.66
CA GLN A 107 -8.16 4.59 5.85
C GLN A 107 -7.54 5.92 5.40
N ILE A 108 -8.37 6.86 4.95
CA ILE A 108 -7.94 8.20 4.54
C ILE A 108 -7.30 8.93 5.74
N GLN A 109 -7.95 8.91 6.90
CA GLN A 109 -7.42 9.51 8.12
C GLN A 109 -6.09 8.89 8.53
N ASP A 110 -5.92 7.58 8.41
CA ASP A 110 -4.67 6.91 8.74
C ASP A 110 -3.50 7.29 7.83
N LEU A 111 -3.76 7.51 6.54
CA LEU A 111 -2.75 8.05 5.63
C LEU A 111 -2.45 9.52 5.93
N ASN A 112 -3.47 10.33 6.20
CA ASN A 112 -3.32 11.75 6.54
C ASN A 112 -2.52 11.94 7.83
N LYS A 113 -2.64 11.05 8.82
CA LYS A 113 -1.80 11.09 10.04
C LYS A 113 -0.31 11.03 9.71
N ILE A 114 0.10 10.25 8.71
CA ILE A 114 1.50 10.17 8.29
C ILE A 114 1.93 11.47 7.63
N GLN A 115 1.08 12.03 6.76
CA GLN A 115 1.35 13.31 6.10
C GLN A 115 1.46 14.44 7.13
N ASN A 116 0.52 14.54 8.07
CA ASN A 116 0.50 15.54 9.14
C ASN A 116 1.73 15.43 10.05
N ASN A 117 2.17 14.21 10.38
CA ASN A 117 3.39 14.01 11.17
C ASN A 117 4.63 14.49 10.41
N PHE A 118 4.69 14.29 9.09
CA PHE A 118 5.74 14.92 8.27
C PHE A 118 5.66 16.45 8.30
N TYR A 119 4.47 17.04 8.12
CA TYR A 119 4.28 18.49 8.19
C TYR A 119 4.74 19.09 9.53
N GLN A 120 4.52 18.39 10.65
CA GLN A 120 5.02 18.81 11.96
C GLN A 120 6.55 18.83 12.02
N ILE A 121 7.22 17.78 11.52
CA ILE A 121 8.69 17.73 11.46
C ILE A 121 9.23 18.85 10.59
N PHE A 122 8.61 19.03 9.42
CA PHE A 122 8.96 20.05 8.44
C PHE A 122 8.82 21.48 9.01
N MET A 123 7.72 21.75 9.73
CA MET A 123 7.52 23.04 10.38
C MET A 123 8.55 23.27 11.50
N LEU A 124 8.82 22.26 12.33
CA LEU A 124 9.84 22.36 13.39
C LEU A 124 11.23 22.66 12.82
N SER A 125 11.61 22.08 11.67
CA SER A 125 12.90 22.39 11.03
C SER A 125 12.99 23.82 10.48
N MET A 126 11.86 24.51 10.27
CA MET A 126 11.80 25.85 9.69
C MET A 126 11.73 26.97 10.74
N PHE A 127 11.11 26.70 11.91
CA PHE A 127 10.85 27.71 12.95
C PHE A 127 11.74 27.61 14.21
N CYS A 128 12.67 26.65 14.28
CA CYS A 128 13.70 26.62 15.32
C CYS A 128 14.80 27.64 14.97
N LEU A 129 14.56 28.90 15.35
CA LEU A 129 15.51 30.03 15.41
C LEU A 129 15.68 30.45 16.86
#